data_AF-A0A964D179-F1
#
_entry.id   AF-A0A964D179-F1
#
_cell.length_a   1.000
_cell.length_b   1.000
_cell.length_c   1.000
_cell.angle_alpha   90.00
_cell.angle_beta   90.00
_cell.angle_gamma   90.00
#
_symmetry.space_group_name_H-M   'P 1'
#
loop_
_entity.id
_entity.type
_entity.pdbx_description
1 polymer ?
#
loop_
_entity_poly.entity_id
_entity_poly.type
_entity_poly.pdbx_seq_one_letter_code
_entity_poly.pdbx_strand_id
1 'polypeptide(L)'
;MAFIKISIPVYKKDNWQNLQKDGRIEVSSDVDDLSDGYKELKDQIDQLLLSLDAETRLAKNARALELEIENKAYTLKTLIRDIEKATQHYESLRFFLEKLGIDPIAQRLTFDKRFLLQDASSHEIEVVNNQSEF
;
A
#
# COMPACT_ATOMS: atom_id res chain seq x y z
N MET A 1 -45.13 29.62 32.99
CA MET A 1 -44.28 28.86 32.05
C MET A 1 -42.89 28.75 32.65
N ALA A 2 -42.47 27.54 33.00
CA ALA A 2 -41.14 27.27 33.51
C ALA A 2 -40.39 26.44 32.47
N PHE A 3 -39.24 26.94 32.03
CA PHE A 3 -38.41 26.28 31.03
C PHE A 3 -37.17 25.73 31.72
N ILE A 4 -36.90 24.44 31.56
CA ILE A 4 -35.63 23.85 31.99
C ILE A 4 -34.69 23.89 30.80
N LYS A 5 -33.69 24.77 30.87
CA LYS A 5 -32.63 24.87 29.86
C LYS A 5 -31.46 24.00 30.30
N ILE A 6 -31.22 22.91 29.60
CA ILE A 6 -30.05 22.06 29.80
C ILE A 6 -29.06 22.35 28.67
N SER A 7 -27.87 22.84 29.01
CA SER A 7 -26.75 23.01 28.07
C SER A 7 -25.88 21.77 28.09
N ILE A 8 -25.76 21.08 26.96
CA ILE A 8 -24.87 19.92 26.82
C ILE A 8 -23.66 20.30 25.97
N PRO A 9 -22.43 20.07 26.45
CA PRO A 9 -21.22 20.33 25.68
C PRO A 9 -21.09 19.33 24.52
N VAL A 10 -21.08 19.83 23.28
CA VAL A 10 -20.86 19.00 22.08
C VAL A 10 -19.50 19.33 21.46
N TYR A 11 -18.61 18.34 21.41
CA TYR A 11 -17.28 18.48 20.81
C TYR A 11 -17.31 18.01 19.35
N LYS A 12 -16.76 18.84 18.44
CA LYS A 12 -16.53 18.42 17.05
C LYS A 12 -15.18 17.71 16.92
N LYS A 13 -15.17 16.65 16.10
CA LYS A 13 -14.01 15.79 15.84
C LYS A 13 -12.75 16.55 15.39
N ASP A 14 -12.92 17.69 14.72
CA ASP A 14 -11.83 18.50 14.15
C ASP A 14 -11.19 19.48 15.15
N ASN A 15 -11.79 19.69 16.34
CA ASN A 15 -11.25 20.65 17.32
C ASN A 15 -11.69 20.33 18.77
N TRP A 16 -10.94 19.45 19.43
CA TRP A 16 -11.24 18.98 20.80
C TRP A 16 -11.03 20.03 21.89
N GLN A 17 -10.31 21.13 21.59
CA GLN A 17 -9.98 22.17 22.57
C GLN A 17 -11.01 23.29 22.64
N ASN A 18 -11.92 23.41 21.66
CA ASN A 18 -12.89 24.49 21.58
C ASN A 18 -14.31 23.96 21.76
N LEU A 19 -14.93 24.29 22.89
CA LEU A 19 -16.36 24.09 23.13
C LEU A 19 -17.15 25.01 22.19
N GLN A 20 -17.59 24.50 21.03
CA GLN A 20 -18.22 25.33 19.99
C GLN A 20 -19.74 25.31 19.98
N LYS A 21 -20.40 24.38 20.69
CA LYS A 21 -21.85 24.31 20.74
C LYS A 21 -22.37 23.98 22.14
N ASP A 22 -23.20 24.89 22.64
CA ASP A 22 -24.25 24.55 23.60
C ASP A 22 -25.33 23.79 22.84
N GLY A 23 -25.37 22.46 23.00
CA GLY A 23 -26.56 21.69 22.65
C GLY A 23 -27.70 22.16 23.55
N ARG A 24 -28.72 22.78 22.97
CA ARG A 24 -29.87 23.30 23.72
C ARG A 24 -30.99 22.28 23.66
N ILE A 25 -31.30 21.69 24.81
CA ILE A 25 -32.52 20.92 24.98
C ILE A 25 -33.55 21.84 25.60
N GLU A 26 -34.55 22.21 24.81
CA GLU A 26 -35.75 22.93 25.28
C GLU A 26 -36.82 21.88 25.56
N VAL A 27 -37.02 21.53 26.83
CA VAL A 27 -38.19 20.75 27.24
C VAL A 27 -39.33 21.74 27.36
N SER A 28 -40.18 21.83 26.32
CA SER A 28 -41.41 22.62 26.39
C SER A 28 -42.35 21.94 27.39
N SER A 29 -42.89 22.72 28.33
CA SER A 29 -43.85 22.26 29.33
C SER A 29 -45.26 22.06 28.75
N ASP A 30 -45.35 21.55 27.52
CA ASP A 30 -46.60 21.24 26.82
C ASP A 30 -46.98 19.74 26.95
N VAL A 31 -46.33 19.05 27.88
CA VAL A 31 -46.60 17.66 28.22
C VAL A 31 -47.30 17.64 29.58
N ASP A 32 -48.50 17.07 29.62
CA ASP A 32 -49.37 17.03 30.82
C ASP A 32 -48.72 16.30 32.01
N ASP A 33 -47.70 15.47 31.77
CA ASP A 33 -46.96 14.73 32.79
C ASP A 33 -45.44 14.79 32.56
N LEU A 34 -44.69 15.09 33.62
CA LEU A 34 -43.22 15.19 33.62
C LEU A 34 -42.55 13.87 33.23
N SER A 35 -43.26 12.75 33.45
CA SER A 35 -42.82 11.40 33.10
C SER A 35 -42.64 11.22 31.59
N ASP A 36 -43.54 11.79 30.79
CA ASP A 36 -43.54 11.59 29.34
C ASP A 36 -42.50 12.47 28.64
N GLY A 37 -42.28 13.69 29.13
CA GLY A 37 -41.16 14.53 28.68
C GLY A 37 -39.79 13.90 28.98
N TYR A 38 -39.66 13.15 30.08
CA TYR A 38 -38.41 12.42 30.39
C TYR A 38 -38.20 11.20 29.49
N LYS A 39 -39.28 10.49 29.10
CA LYS A 39 -39.19 9.39 28.14
C LYS A 39 -38.76 9.88 26.76
N GLU A 40 -39.36 10.97 26.28
CA GLU A 40 -39.00 11.54 24.98
C GLU A 40 -37.54 12.01 24.95
N LEU A 41 -37.10 12.66 26.04
CA LEU A 41 -35.70 13.05 26.20
C LEU A 41 -34.76 11.83 26.18
N LYS A 42 -35.14 10.76 26.87
CA LYS A 42 -34.37 9.51 26.91
C LYS A 42 -34.26 8.89 25.51
N ASP A 43 -35.35 8.83 24.77
CA ASP A 43 -35.37 8.29 23.40
C ASP A 43 -34.48 9.11 22.46
N GLN A 44 -34.49 10.44 22.58
CA GLN A 44 -33.60 11.32 21.82
C GLN A 44 -32.12 11.10 22.19
N ILE A 45 -31.80 10.89 23.47
CA ILE A 45 -30.44 10.58 23.93
C ILE A 45 -30.00 9.20 23.41
N ASP A 46 -30.85 8.19 23.46
CA ASP A 46 -30.55 6.84 22.99
C ASP A 46 -30.30 6.85 21.47
N GLN A 47 -31.07 7.63 20.69
CA GLN A 47 -30.82 7.82 19.26
C GLN A 47 -29.48 8.53 18.98
N LEU A 48 -29.12 9.55 19.76
CA LEU A 48 -27.82 10.23 19.65
C LEU A 48 -26.65 9.32 20.01
N LEU A 49 -26.81 8.45 21.01
CA LEU A 49 -25.79 7.47 21.38
C LEU A 49 -25.60 6.41 20.28
N LEU A 50 -26.68 5.94 19.67
CA LEU A 50 -26.62 5.00 18.55
C LEU A 50 -25.93 5.61 17.32
N SER A 51 -26.24 6.87 17.00
CA SER A 51 -25.59 7.55 15.87
C SER A 51 -24.09 7.79 16.13
N LEU A 52 -23.72 8.14 17.36
CA LEU A 52 -22.32 8.31 17.76
C LEU A 52 -21.55 6.98 17.70
N ASP A 53 -22.13 5.87 18.14
CA ASP A 53 -21.47 4.55 18.04
C ASP A 53 -21.28 4.13 16.58
N ALA A 54 -22.28 4.38 15.73
CA ALA A 54 -22.18 4.13 14.29
C ALA A 54 -21.06 4.97 13.64
N GLU A 55 -20.99 6.26 13.95
CA GLU A 55 -19.93 7.14 13.45
C GLU A 55 -18.54 6.72 13.96
N THR A 56 -18.45 6.31 15.22
CA THR A 56 -17.20 5.82 15.81
C THR A 56 -16.72 4.54 15.13
N ARG A 57 -17.64 3.61 14.82
CA ARG A 57 -17.31 2.38 14.06
C ARG A 57 -16.84 2.71 12.65
N LEU A 58 -17.52 3.63 11.95
CA LEU A 58 -17.09 4.08 10.63
C LEU A 58 -15.70 4.71 10.67
N ALA A 59 -15.40 5.54 11.67
CA ALA A 59 -14.08 6.14 11.85
C ALA A 59 -12.99 5.09 12.11
N LYS A 60 -13.28 4.05 12.92
CA LYS A 60 -12.36 2.93 13.14
C LYS A 60 -12.11 2.14 11.85
N ASN A 61 -13.15 1.85 11.07
CA ASN A 61 -13.04 1.13 9.81
C ASN A 61 -12.25 1.94 8.78
N ALA A 62 -12.49 3.25 8.67
CA ALA A 62 -11.73 4.13 7.79
C ALA A 62 -10.24 4.12 8.13
N ARG A 63 -9.89 4.22 9.42
CA ARG A 63 -8.50 4.15 9.88
C ARG A 63 -7.85 2.79 9.60
N ALA A 64 -8.60 1.69 9.75
CA ALA A 64 -8.10 0.37 9.43
C ALA A 64 -7.81 0.21 7.93
N LEU A 65 -8.71 0.71 7.07
CA LEU A 65 -8.51 0.71 5.62
C LEU A 65 -7.32 1.57 5.19
N GLU A 66 -7.14 2.74 5.82
CA GLU A 66 -6.00 3.62 5.57
C GLU A 66 -4.66 2.92 5.86
N LEU A 67 -4.56 2.24 7.01
CA LEU A 67 -3.39 1.41 7.35
C LEU A 67 -3.18 0.25 6.35
N GLU A 68 -4.25 -0.38 5.88
CA GLU A 68 -4.14 -1.43 4.87
C GLU A 68 -3.62 -0.88 3.54
N ILE A 69 -4.08 0.30 3.13
CA ILE A 69 -3.61 1.00 1.92
C ILE A 69 -2.12 1.33 2.04
N GLU A 70 -1.68 1.89 3.17
CA GLU A 70 -0.27 2.21 3.41
C GLU A 70 0.61 0.95 3.31
N ASN A 71 0.17 -0.15 3.95
CA ASN A 71 0.88 -1.42 3.89
C ASN A 71 0.98 -1.96 2.46
N LYS A 72 -0.14 -1.95 1.70
CA LYS A 72 -0.12 -2.39 0.29
C LYS A 72 0.78 -1.50 -0.57
N ALA A 73 0.79 -0.19 -0.34
CA ALA A 73 1.66 0.74 -1.06
C ALA A 73 3.15 0.44 -0.78
N TYR A 74 3.49 0.13 0.48
CA TYR A 74 4.84 -0.30 0.84
C TYR A 74 5.23 -1.62 0.15
N THR A 75 4.33 -2.61 0.15
CA THR A 75 4.56 -3.89 -0.54
C THR A 75 4.78 -3.68 -2.04
N LEU A 76 3.97 -2.85 -2.70
CA LEU A 76 4.12 -2.53 -4.12
C LEU A 76 5.48 -1.91 -4.42
N LYS A 77 5.94 -0.97 -3.59
CA LYS A 77 7.26 -0.35 -3.76
C LYS A 77 8.40 -1.37 -3.66
N THR A 78 8.29 -2.32 -2.72
CA THR A 78 9.26 -3.41 -2.58
C THR A 78 9.25 -4.32 -3.80
N LEU A 79 8.06 -4.72 -4.28
CA LEU A 79 7.93 -5.55 -5.47
C LEU A 79 8.50 -4.88 -6.72
N ILE A 80 8.27 -3.58 -6.91
CA ILE A 80 8.87 -2.82 -8.03
C ILE A 80 10.39 -2.91 -7.96
N ARG A 81 10.98 -2.69 -6.79
CA ARG A 81 12.43 -2.77 -6.61
C ARG A 81 12.98 -4.18 -6.88
N ASP A 82 12.22 -5.21 -6.53
CA ASP A 82 12.62 -6.59 -6.79
C ASP A 82 12.51 -6.94 -8.28
N ILE A 83 11.49 -6.41 -8.99
CA ILE A 83 11.37 -6.51 -10.46
C ILE A 83 12.55 -5.81 -11.15
N GLU A 84 12.93 -4.62 -10.71
CA GLU A 84 14.08 -3.89 -11.24
C GLU A 84 15.38 -4.70 -11.11
N LYS A 85 15.63 -5.28 -9.92
CA LYS A 85 16.79 -6.17 -9.71
C LYS A 85 16.73 -7.42 -10.59
N ALA A 86 15.57 -8.07 -10.67
CA ALA A 86 15.39 -9.26 -11.51
C ALA A 86 15.65 -8.93 -12.99
N THR A 87 15.21 -7.76 -13.44
CA THR A 87 15.45 -7.27 -14.81
C THR A 87 16.95 -7.04 -15.05
N GLN A 88 17.65 -6.40 -14.12
CA GLN A 88 19.11 -6.22 -14.21
C GLN A 88 19.86 -7.56 -14.25
N HIS A 89 19.45 -8.54 -13.44
CA HIS A 89 20.02 -9.88 -13.46
C HIS A 89 19.74 -10.60 -14.78
N TYR A 90 18.53 -10.47 -15.32
CA TYR A 90 18.16 -11.01 -16.62
C TYR A 90 19.01 -10.41 -17.74
N GLU A 91 19.19 -9.09 -17.77
CA GLU A 91 20.04 -8.41 -18.75
C GLU A 91 21.51 -8.81 -18.62
N SER A 92 22.01 -8.94 -17.39
CA SER A 92 23.38 -9.39 -17.13
C SER A 92 23.61 -10.82 -17.63
N LEU A 93 22.66 -11.72 -17.37
CA LEU A 93 22.69 -13.10 -17.85
C LEU A 93 22.62 -13.15 -19.38
N ARG A 94 21.73 -12.36 -19.97
CA ARG A 94 21.59 -12.23 -21.42
C ARG A 94 22.91 -11.81 -22.07
N PHE A 95 23.53 -10.75 -21.54
CA PHE A 95 24.83 -10.26 -22.04
C PHE A 95 25.93 -11.31 -21.89
N PHE A 96 25.98 -12.03 -20.75
CA PHE A 96 26.92 -13.12 -20.54
C PHE A 96 26.75 -14.25 -21.56
N LEU A 97 25.51 -14.65 -21.85
CA LEU A 97 25.22 -15.67 -22.85
C LEU A 97 25.59 -15.21 -24.27
N GLU A 98 25.27 -13.97 -24.63
CA GLU A 98 25.68 -13.38 -25.91
C GLU A 98 27.21 -13.35 -26.06
N LYS A 99 27.94 -13.05 -24.98
CA LYS A 99 29.42 -13.09 -24.95
C LYS A 99 30.01 -14.49 -25.12
N LEU A 100 29.27 -15.53 -24.75
CA LEU A 100 29.64 -16.93 -25.00
C LEU A 100 29.22 -17.39 -26.40
N GLY A 101 28.62 -16.50 -27.21
CA GLY A 101 28.07 -16.85 -28.52
C GLY A 101 26.81 -17.70 -28.43
N ILE A 102 26.11 -17.71 -27.29
CA ILE A 102 24.83 -18.40 -27.11
C ILE A 102 23.71 -17.40 -27.35
N ASP A 103 22.74 -17.74 -28.19
CA ASP A 103 21.52 -16.93 -28.34
C ASP A 103 20.64 -17.10 -27.08
N PRO A 104 20.44 -16.04 -26.27
CA PRO A 104 19.67 -16.12 -25.03
C PRO A 104 18.16 -16.16 -25.24
N ILE A 105 17.66 -15.89 -26.46
CA ILE A 105 16.23 -15.85 -26.78
C ILE A 105 15.79 -17.19 -27.41
N ALA A 106 16.72 -17.96 -27.95
CA ALA A 106 16.43 -19.24 -28.59
C ALA A 106 15.85 -20.26 -27.60
N GLN A 107 14.80 -20.99 -28.01
CA GLN A 107 14.19 -22.07 -27.21
C GLN A 107 15.12 -23.28 -27.01
N ARG A 108 16.23 -23.36 -27.75
CA ARG A 108 17.22 -24.43 -27.68
C ARG A 108 18.60 -23.79 -27.64
N LEU A 109 19.54 -24.42 -26.95
CA LEU A 109 20.92 -23.97 -26.85
C LEU A 109 21.57 -23.95 -28.25
N THR A 110 21.70 -22.77 -28.84
CA THR A 110 22.35 -22.57 -30.14
C THR A 110 23.59 -21.73 -29.95
N PHE A 111 24.74 -22.29 -30.34
CA PHE A 111 26.03 -21.59 -30.36
C PHE A 111 26.27 -20.99 -31.75
N ASP A 112 26.70 -19.74 -31.79
CA ASP A 112 27.26 -19.15 -33.00
C ASP A 112 28.62 -19.77 -33.27
N LYS A 113 28.65 -20.70 -34.24
CA LYS A 113 29.87 -21.40 -34.66
C LYS A 113 30.96 -20.44 -35.15
N ARG A 114 30.61 -19.23 -35.61
CA ARG A 114 31.60 -18.25 -36.07
C ARG A 114 32.43 -17.70 -34.93
N PHE A 115 31.84 -17.53 -33.75
CA PHE A 115 32.52 -17.05 -32.56
C PHE A 115 33.54 -18.08 -32.03
N LEU A 116 33.15 -19.36 -31.98
CA LEU A 116 34.04 -20.46 -31.55
C LEU A 116 35.22 -20.70 -32.51
N LEU A 117 35.04 -20.42 -33.80
CA LEU A 117 36.08 -20.61 -34.82
C LEU A 117 37.07 -19.44 -34.89
N GLN A 118 36.69 -18.24 -34.44
CA GLN A 118 37.54 -17.04 -34.49
C GLN A 118 38.67 -17.12 -33.45
N ASP A 119 38.38 -17.58 -32.24
CA ASP A 119 39.41 -17.83 -31.20
C ASP A 119 40.35 -18.99 -31.58
N ALA A 120 39.82 -20.04 -32.21
CA ALA A 120 40.63 -21.16 -32.70
C ALA A 120 41.55 -20.77 -33.88
N SER A 121 41.14 -19.80 -34.71
CA SER A 121 41.94 -19.31 -35.84
C SER A 121 43.07 -18.34 -35.44
N SER A 122 43.07 -17.85 -34.20
CA SER A 122 44.07 -16.89 -33.70
C SER A 122 45.31 -17.57 -33.07
N HIS A 123 45.30 -18.89 -32.95
CA HIS A 123 46.46 -19.70 -32.56
C HIS A 123 46.97 -20.46 -33.78
N GLU A 124 47.64 -19.76 -34.71
CA GLU A 124 48.57 -20.43 -35.62
C GLU A 124 49.67 -21.07 -34.75
N ILE A 125 49.64 -22.39 -34.65
CA ILE A 125 50.70 -23.17 -34.03
C ILE A 125 51.93 -22.97 -34.94
N GLU A 126 52.90 -22.18 -34.49
CA GLU A 126 54.24 -22.17 -35.08
C GLU A 126 54.83 -23.58 -34.94
N VAL A 127 54.72 -24.37 -36.01
CA VAL A 127 55.45 -25.62 -36.13
C VAL A 127 56.91 -25.23 -36.38
N VAL A 128 57.69 -25.13 -35.30
CA VAL A 128 59.14 -25.00 -35.36
C VAL A 128 59.67 -26.26 -36.05
N ASN A 129 60.02 -26.11 -37.32
CA ASN A 129 60.62 -27.17 -38.11
C ASN A 129 62.08 -27.31 -37.68
N ASN A 130 62.34 -28.08 -36.63
CA ASN A 130 63.68 -28.53 -36.28
C ASN A 130 64.13 -29.55 -37.33
N GLN A 131 64.62 -29.06 -38.47
CA GLN A 131 65.55 -29.83 -39.28
C GLN A 131 66.91 -29.74 -38.62
N SER A 132 67.16 -30.70 -37.73
CA SER A 132 68.48 -31.02 -37.21
C SER A 132 69.32 -31.67 -38.32
N GLU A 133 70.55 -31.18 -38.41
CA GLU A 133 71.72 -31.64 -39.15
C GLU A 133 71.76 -33.13 -39.52
N PHE A 134 72.11 -33.42 -40.78
CA PHE A 134 73.26 -34.27 -41.16
C PHE A 134 73.72 -33.92 -42.58
#